data_AF-A0A5C6DWT7-F1
#
_entry.id   AF-A0A5C6DWT7-F1
#
_cell.length_a   1.000
_cell.length_b   1.000
_cell.length_c   1.000
_cell.angle_alpha   90.00
_cell.angle_beta   90.00
_cell.angle_gamma   90.00
#
_symmetry.space_group_name_H-M   'P 1'
#
loop_
_entity.id
_entity.type
_entity.pdbx_description
1 polymer ?
#
loop_
_entity_poly.entity_id
_entity_poly.type
_entity_poly.pdbx_seq_one_letter_code
_entity_poly.pdbx_strand_id
1 'polypeptide(L)' 'MIQKPKTDPIVDEIHAVRREISDRFGGDVRAIAADANARMLASGCPIWKPAGNHPMQPSGEVGRFEVKDQPSPPADR' A
#
# COMPACT_ATOMS: atom_id res chain seq x y z
N MET A 1 -25.68 18.63 10.34
CA MET A 1 -25.41 17.35 11.03
C MET A 1 -24.60 16.48 10.08
N ILE A 2 -23.35 16.14 10.43
CA ILE A 2 -22.52 15.26 9.61
C ILE A 2 -22.95 13.82 9.91
N GLN A 3 -23.55 13.15 8.92
CA GLN A 3 -23.82 11.72 9.03
C GLN A 3 -22.48 10.99 9.09
N LYS A 4 -22.26 10.21 10.15
CA LYS A 4 -21.11 9.29 10.16
C LYS A 4 -21.36 8.24 9.06
N PRO A 5 -20.38 7.99 8.17
CA PRO A 5 -20.54 6.95 7.18
C PRO A 5 -20.80 5.62 7.90
N LYS A 6 -21.76 4.85 7.39
CA LYS A 6 -22.05 3.51 7.87
C LYS A 6 -20.81 2.67 7.52
N THR A 7 -20.02 2.29 8.53
CA THR A 7 -18.81 1.50 8.30
C THR A 7 -19.21 0.14 7.72
N ASP A 8 -18.45 -0.31 6.73
CA ASP A 8 -18.60 -1.65 6.18
C ASP A 8 -18.29 -2.70 7.28
N PRO A 9 -19.15 -3.70 7.49
CA PRO A 9 -18.92 -4.72 8.53
C PRO A 9 -17.58 -5.47 8.37
N ILE A 10 -17.07 -5.63 7.15
CA ILE A 10 -15.76 -6.23 6.90
C ILE A 10 -14.64 -5.33 7.39
N VAL A 11 -14.78 -4.00 7.22
CA VAL A 11 -13.80 -3.03 7.72
C VAL A 11 -13.78 -3.02 9.25
N ASP A 12 -14.95 -3.16 9.88
CA ASP A 12 -15.04 -3.27 11.35
C ASP A 12 -14.37 -4.54 11.88
N GLU A 13 -14.52 -5.67 11.18
CA GLU A 13 -13.83 -6.92 11.50
C GLU A 13 -12.30 -6.76 11.40
N ILE A 14 -11.81 -6.17 10.32
CA ILE A 14 -10.37 -5.88 10.15
C ILE A 14 -9.85 -5.02 11.30
N HIS A 15 -10.60 -3.99 11.71
CA HIS A 15 -10.22 -3.15 12.84
C HIS A 15 -10.26 -3.90 14.19
N ALA A 16 -11.19 -4.83 14.38
CA ALA A 16 -11.24 -5.67 15.57
C ALA A 16 -9.98 -6.54 15.67
N VAL A 17 -9.61 -7.22 14.58
CA VAL A 17 -8.38 -8.02 14.51
C VAL A 17 -7.14 -7.16 14.73
N ARG A 18 -7.08 -5.97 14.12
CA ARG A 18 -5.94 -5.04 14.33
C ARG A 18 -5.80 -4.64 15.80
N ARG A 19 -6.90 -4.39 16.51
CA ARG A 19 -6.88 -4.07 17.94
C ARG A 19 -6.38 -5.25 18.75
N GLU A 20 -6.91 -6.45 18.52
CA GLU A 20 -6.47 -7.67 19.20
C GLU A 20 -4.97 -7.95 18.99
N ILE A 21 -4.45 -7.76 17.77
CA ILE A 21 -3.01 -7.85 17.51
C ILE A 21 -2.26 -6.77 18.31
N SER A 22 -2.71 -5.52 18.26
CA SER A 22 -2.04 -4.43 18.96
C SER A 22 -2.00 -4.66 20.47
N ASP A 23 -3.10 -5.12 21.08
CA ASP A 23 -3.20 -5.38 22.51
C ASP A 23 -2.24 -6.50 22.96
N ARG A 24 -2.10 -7.56 22.16
CA ARG A 24 -1.16 -8.67 22.44
C ARG A 24 0.31 -8.23 22.51
N PHE A 25 0.67 -7.20 21.76
CA PHE A 25 2.05 -6.71 21.66
C PHE A 25 2.25 -5.33 22.31
N GLY A 26 1.24 -4.81 23.03
CA GLY A 26 1.28 -3.46 23.61
C GLY A 26 1.50 -2.35 22.58
N GLY A 27 1.10 -2.58 21.32
CA GLY A 27 1.33 -1.67 20.20
C GLY A 27 2.75 -1.66 19.63
N ASP A 28 3.65 -2.55 20.05
CA ASP A 28 5.01 -2.62 19.49
C ASP A 28 5.00 -3.26 18.09
N VAL A 29 5.04 -2.38 17.08
CA VAL A 29 5.06 -2.76 15.67
C VAL A 29 6.28 -3.62 15.30
N ARG A 30 7.43 -3.41 15.96
CA ARG A 30 8.63 -4.21 15.67
C ARG A 30 8.47 -5.63 16.18
N ALA A 31 7.88 -5.81 17.36
CA ALA A 31 7.59 -7.12 17.92
C ALA A 31 6.57 -7.90 17.06
N ILE A 32 5.52 -7.21 16.57
CA ILE A 32 4.54 -7.78 15.63
C ILE A 32 5.22 -8.27 14.35
N ALA A 33 6.09 -7.45 13.75
CA ALA A 33 6.81 -7.81 12.53
C ALA A 33 7.75 -9.01 12.74
N ALA A 34 8.43 -9.07 13.90
CA ALA A 34 9.32 -10.19 14.23
C ALA A 34 8.54 -11.51 14.40
N ASP A 35 7.40 -11.49 15.10
CA ASP A 35 6.50 -12.65 15.24
C ASP A 35 5.94 -13.12 13.89
N ALA A 36 5.47 -12.18 13.06
CA ALA A 36 4.98 -12.51 11.71
C ALA A 36 6.06 -13.19 10.85
N ASN A 37 7.30 -12.69 10.89
CA ASN A 37 8.44 -13.30 10.21
C ASN A 37 8.76 -14.69 10.76
N ALA A 38 8.75 -14.87 12.08
CA ALA A 38 8.99 -16.17 12.71
C ALA A 38 7.94 -17.22 12.27
N ARG A 39 6.66 -16.82 12.22
CA ARG A 39 5.57 -17.69 11.74
C ARG A 39 5.69 -18.03 10.26
N MET A 40 6.07 -17.06 9.44
CA MET A 40 6.29 -17.25 8.01
C MET A 40 7.47 -18.19 7.72
N LEU A 41 8.56 -18.09 8.51
CA LEU A 41 9.67 -19.03 8.45
C LEU A 41 9.23 -20.44 8.86
N ALA A 42 8.46 -20.56 9.94
CA ALA A 42 7.96 -21.84 10.44
C ALA A 42 6.95 -22.50 9.48
N SER A 43 6.19 -21.72 8.71
CA SER A 43 5.24 -22.26 7.74
C SER A 43 5.92 -22.80 6.47
N GLY A 44 7.23 -22.59 6.30
CA GLY A 44 7.96 -22.97 5.10
C GLY A 44 7.54 -22.18 3.84
N CYS A 45 6.73 -21.12 4.01
CA CYS A 45 6.34 -20.28 2.89
C CYS A 45 7.54 -19.45 2.43
N PRO A 46 7.91 -19.49 1.14
CA PRO A 46 9.02 -18.70 0.64
C PRO A 46 8.73 -17.21 0.81
N ILE A 47 9.58 -16.53 1.59
CA ILE A 47 9.57 -15.07 1.66
C ILE A 47 9.94 -14.54 0.28
N TRP A 48 9.04 -13.77 -0.34
CA TRP A 48 9.33 -13.13 -1.62
C TRP A 48 10.55 -12.22 -1.48
N LYS A 49 11.64 -12.60 -2.14
CA LYS A 49 12.84 -11.77 -2.30
C LYS A 49 12.82 -11.24 -3.72
N PRO A 50 12.42 -9.98 -3.96
CA PRO A 50 12.49 -9.42 -5.30
C PRO A 50 13.94 -9.50 -5.78
N ALA A 51 14.15 -10.17 -6.92
CA ALA A 51 15.43 -10.06 -7.63
C ALA A 51 15.63 -8.60 -8.05
N GLY A 52 16.88 -8.12 -7.96
CA GLY A 52 17.24 -6.72 -8.10
C GLY A 52 16.41 -5.98 -9.16
N ASN A 53 15.66 -4.98 -8.73
CA ASN A 53 14.91 -4.10 -9.62
C ASN A 53 15.95 -3.25 -10.36
N HIS A 54 16.50 -3.76 -11.45
CA HIS A 54 17.39 -2.97 -12.29
C HIS A 54 16.53 -1.89 -12.93
N PRO A 55 16.79 -0.59 -12.68
CA PRO A 55 16.12 0.46 -13.43
C PRO A 55 16.45 0.21 -14.90
N MET A 56 15.43 -0.13 -15.69
CA MET A 56 15.55 -0.23 -17.14
C MET A 56 15.78 1.18 -17.63
N GLN A 57 17.05 1.58 -17.72
CA GLN A 57 17.43 2.86 -18.32
C GLN A 57 16.80 2.85 -19.72
N PRO A 58 15.92 3.81 -20.06
CA PRO A 58 15.46 3.95 -21.43
C PRO A 58 16.71 4.26 -22.27
N SER A 59 17.14 3.30 -23.07
CA SER A 59 18.26 3.47 -23.99
C SER A 59 17.86 4.56 -25.00
N GLY A 60 18.41 5.75 -24.79
CA GLY A 60 18.48 6.91 -25.68
C GLY A 60 17.46 7.03 -26.81
N GLU A 61 16.50 7.93 -26.64
CA GLU A 61 16.34 9.12 -27.50
C GLU A 61 15.45 10.10 -26.74
N VAL A 62 15.99 11.25 -26.34
CA VAL A 62 15.17 12.37 -25.84
C VAL A 62 14.53 13.02 -27.08
N GLY A 63 13.56 12.32 -27.67
CA GLY A 63 12.58 12.94 -28.54
C GLY A 63 11.74 13.86 -27.67
N ARG A 64 12.13 15.14 -27.61
CA ARG A 64 11.33 16.21 -27.01
C ARG A 64 9.94 16.15 -27.64
N PHE A 65 8.98 15.53 -26.97
CA PHE A 65 7.57 15.70 -27.31
C PHE A 65 7.24 17.15 -26.97
N GLU A 66 7.29 18.02 -27.98
CA GLU A 66 6.62 19.33 -27.90
C GLU A 66 5.13 19.06 -27.68
N VAL A 67 4.73 19.04 -26.41
CA VAL A 67 3.33 19.21 -26.03
C VAL A 67 2.99 20.64 -26.43
N LYS A 68 2.31 20.80 -27.56
CA LYS A 68 1.68 22.07 -27.90
C LYS A 68 0.67 22.36 -26.80
N ASP A 69 0.89 23.43 -26.04
CA ASP A 69 -0.05 23.96 -25.05
C ASP A 69 -1.38 24.29 -25.75
N GLN A 70 -2.29 23.32 -25.78
CA GLN A 70 -3.67 23.54 -26.16
C GLN A 70 -4.46 23.93 -24.90
N PRO A 71 -5.11 25.10 -24.87
CA PRO A 71 -5.92 25.50 -23.74
C PRO A 71 -7.13 24.58 -23.58
N SER A 72 -7.49 24.30 -22.33
CA SER A 72 -8.68 23.50 -22.01
C SER A 72 -9.95 24.16 -22.56
N PRO A 73 -10.90 23.37 -23.10
CA PRO A 73 -12.15 23.91 -23.61
C PRO A 73 -12.96 24.55 -22.47
N PRO A 74 -13.73 25.63 -22.76
CA PRO A 74 -14.50 26.33 -21.75
C PRO A 74 -15.58 25.41 -21.19
N ALA A 75 -15.72 25.40 -19.87
CA ALA A 75 -16.84 24.75 -19.21
C ALA A 75 -18.11 25.55 -19.50
N ASP A 76 -19.01 24.99 -20.31
CA ASP A 76 -20.36 25.51 -20.47
C ASP A 76 -21.06 25.55 -19.11
N ARG A 77 -21.61 26.72 -18.77
CA ARG A 77 -22.43 26.96 -17.57
C ARG A 77 -23.90 26.77 -17.87
#